data_AF-A0A358S7E8-F1
#
_entry.id   AF-A0A358S7E8-F1
#
_cell.length_a   1.000
_cell.length_b   1.000
_cell.length_c   1.000
_cell.angle_alpha   90.00
_cell.angle_beta   90.00
_cell.angle_gamma   90.00
#
_symmetry.space_group_name_H-M   'P 1'
#
loop_
_entity.id
_entity.type
_entity.pdbx_description
1 polymer ?
#
loop_
_entity_poly.entity_id
_entity_poly.type
_entity_poly.pdbx_seq_one_letter_code
_entity_poly.pdbx_strand_id
1 'polypeptide(L)'
;MDFKTFMIKRVMMSFFISVTLITFAMAIVGLIFEPHMTFGYEAFFSPLIFGAIASFPMMVFYSNKDQSIKEVLLRSLLHFLLLEILILSNLYIFGILTSPSMALSLALTIFIINLAVHLVSYVHDRRVAEEFNSALRLLQEKIQDTEP
;
A
#
# COMPACT_ATOMS: atom_id res chain seq x y z
N MET A 1 7.49 15.20 8.40
CA MET A 1 6.03 15.12 8.65
C MET A 1 5.85 14.55 10.04
N ASP A 2 4.97 15.12 10.87
CA ASP A 2 4.73 14.58 12.22
C ASP A 2 4.31 13.10 12.18
N PHE A 3 4.70 12.34 13.21
CA PHE A 3 4.47 10.89 13.29
C PHE A 3 2.98 10.52 13.24
N LYS A 4 2.10 11.26 13.91
CA LYS A 4 0.65 11.00 13.89
C LYS A 4 0.09 11.19 12.48
N THR A 5 0.56 12.24 11.79
CA THR A 5 0.16 12.51 10.40
C THR A 5 0.67 11.42 9.47
N PHE A 6 1.88 10.92 9.68
CA PHE A 6 2.42 9.78 8.93
C PHE A 6 1.58 8.52 9.09
N MET A 7 1.27 8.15 10.34
CA MET A 7 0.47 6.97 10.64
C MET A 7 -0.91 7.04 9.97
N ILE A 8 -1.62 8.16 10.13
CA ILE A 8 -2.98 8.31 9.60
C ILE A 8 -2.96 8.40 8.07
N LYS A 9 -2.13 9.28 7.48
CA LYS A 9 -2.20 9.54 6.04
C LYS A 9 -1.57 8.45 5.19
N ARG A 10 -0.48 7.82 5.66
CA ARG A 10 0.25 6.84 4.84
C ARG A 10 -0.02 5.42 5.26
N VAL A 11 0.10 5.10 6.55
CA VAL A 11 -0.04 3.72 7.02
C VAL A 11 -1.49 3.27 6.96
N MET A 12 -2.44 4.07 7.45
CA MET A 12 -3.86 3.68 7.39
C MET A 12 -4.40 3.66 5.95
N MET A 13 -3.99 4.61 5.09
CA MET A 13 -4.37 4.56 3.67
C MET A 13 -3.83 3.30 2.98
N SER A 14 -2.55 2.97 3.20
CA SER A 14 -1.96 1.73 2.69
C SER A 14 -2.72 0.49 3.19
N PHE A 15 -3.14 0.48 4.46
CA PHE A 15 -3.96 -0.58 5.03
C PHE A 15 -5.28 -0.76 4.28
N PHE A 16 -6.09 0.30 4.15
CA PHE A 16 -7.39 0.17 3.49
C PHE A 16 -7.27 -0.22 2.01
N ILE A 17 -6.28 0.33 1.30
CA ILE A 17 -6.02 -0.03 -0.10
C ILE A 17 -5.57 -1.50 -0.18
N SER A 18 -4.66 -1.92 0.69
CA SER A 18 -4.16 -3.30 0.72
C SER A 18 -5.27 -4.30 1.03
N VAL A 19 -6.09 -4.05 2.05
CA VAL A 19 -7.25 -4.91 2.39
C VAL A 19 -8.17 -5.07 1.18
N THR A 20 -8.47 -3.97 0.49
CA THR A 20 -9.33 -3.97 -0.70
C THR A 20 -8.73 -4.83 -1.81
N LEU A 21 -7.45 -4.60 -2.14
CA LEU A 21 -6.76 -5.33 -3.21
C LEU A 21 -6.55 -6.80 -2.88
N ILE A 22 -6.23 -7.14 -1.63
CA ILE A 22 -6.07 -8.53 -1.16
C ILE A 22 -7.41 -9.24 -1.22
N THR A 23 -8.51 -8.61 -0.80
CA THR A 23 -9.86 -9.19 -0.88
C THR A 23 -10.22 -9.48 -2.34
N PHE A 24 -9.94 -8.53 -3.24
CA PHE A 24 -10.20 -8.71 -4.66
C PHE A 24 -9.33 -9.81 -5.27
N ALA A 25 -8.04 -9.86 -4.93
CA ALA A 25 -7.13 -10.91 -5.37
C ALA A 25 -7.58 -12.29 -4.88
N MET A 26 -7.97 -12.40 -3.60
CA MET A 26 -8.50 -13.63 -3.02
C MET A 26 -9.77 -14.10 -3.73
N ALA A 27 -10.68 -13.19 -4.09
CA ALA A 27 -11.87 -13.52 -4.87
C ALA A 27 -11.52 -14.04 -6.27
N ILE A 28 -10.62 -13.38 -7.00
CA ILE A 28 -10.19 -13.82 -8.34
C ILE A 28 -9.49 -15.18 -8.27
N VAL A 29 -8.53 -15.34 -7.37
CA VAL A 29 -7.79 -16.60 -7.21
C VAL A 29 -8.72 -17.73 -6.79
N GLY A 30 -9.64 -17.49 -5.84
CA GLY A 30 -10.66 -18.46 -5.45
C GLY A 30 -11.55 -18.88 -6.63
N LEU A 31 -12.02 -17.94 -7.44
CA LEU A 31 -12.85 -18.24 -8.62
C LEU A 31 -12.12 -19.08 -9.68
N ILE A 32 -10.80 -18.91 -9.82
CA ILE A 32 -10.00 -19.62 -10.83
C ILE A 32 -9.58 -21.01 -10.35
N PHE A 33 -9.07 -21.10 -9.12
CA PHE A 33 -8.40 -22.31 -8.63
C PHE A 33 -9.32 -23.20 -7.78
N GLU A 34 -10.26 -22.62 -7.05
CA GLU A 34 -11.09 -23.32 -6.07
C GLU A 34 -12.56 -22.84 -6.11
N PRO A 35 -13.24 -22.89 -7.27
CA PRO A 35 -14.55 -22.26 -7.48
C PRO A 35 -15.68 -22.84 -6.62
N HIS A 36 -15.48 -24.03 -6.06
CA HIS A 36 -16.46 -24.72 -5.20
C HIS A 36 -16.12 -24.61 -3.71
N MET A 37 -15.02 -23.97 -3.35
CA MET A 37 -14.61 -23.82 -1.96
C MET A 37 -15.48 -22.77 -1.28
N THR A 38 -16.03 -23.14 -0.12
CA THR A 38 -16.77 -22.22 0.74
C THR A 38 -15.85 -21.76 1.87
N PHE A 39 -15.74 -20.46 2.05
CA PHE A 39 -15.01 -19.87 3.16
C PHE A 39 -15.88 -19.82 4.43
N GLY A 40 -15.30 -20.22 5.57
CA GLY A 40 -15.88 -19.92 6.88
C GLY A 40 -15.70 -18.44 7.25
N TYR A 41 -16.34 -18.02 8.35
CA TYR A 41 -16.29 -16.62 8.81
C TYR A 41 -14.87 -16.16 9.16
N GLU A 42 -14.01 -17.07 9.57
CA GLU A 42 -12.60 -16.84 9.88
C GLU A 42 -11.82 -16.28 8.69
N ALA A 43 -12.16 -16.66 7.45
CA ALA A 43 -11.45 -16.21 6.26
C ALA A 43 -11.68 -14.71 5.96
N PHE A 44 -12.79 -14.14 6.42
CA PHE A 44 -13.07 -12.70 6.28
C PHE A 44 -12.07 -11.84 7.07
N PHE A 45 -11.40 -12.41 8.07
CA PHE A 45 -10.34 -11.73 8.81
C PHE A 45 -8.99 -11.80 8.11
N SER A 46 -8.79 -12.72 7.15
CA SER A 46 -7.50 -12.87 6.47
C SER A 46 -7.08 -11.60 5.72
N PRO A 47 -7.92 -10.93 4.90
CA PRO A 47 -7.53 -9.67 4.28
C PRO A 47 -7.18 -8.56 5.27
N LEU A 48 -7.85 -8.51 6.43
CA LEU A 48 -7.56 -7.54 7.50
C LEU A 48 -6.19 -7.81 8.12
N ILE A 49 -5.88 -9.06 8.45
CA ILE A 49 -4.59 -9.45 9.03
C ILE A 49 -3.47 -9.20 8.02
N PHE A 50 -3.60 -9.71 6.80
CA PHE A 50 -2.59 -9.53 5.76
C PHE A 50 -2.45 -8.07 5.33
N GLY A 51 -3.53 -7.28 5.31
CA GLY A 51 -3.47 -5.85 5.05
C GLY A 51 -2.71 -5.09 6.15
N ALA A 52 -2.90 -5.43 7.42
CA ALA A 52 -2.16 -4.82 8.53
C ALA A 52 -0.67 -5.15 8.46
N ILE A 53 -0.37 -6.42 8.23
CA ILE A 53 0.97 -6.96 8.01
C ILE A 53 1.64 -6.26 6.81
N ALA A 54 0.95 -6.14 5.68
CA ALA A 54 1.44 -5.47 4.47
C ALA A 54 1.65 -3.95 4.64
N SER A 55 0.98 -3.33 5.61
CA SER A 55 1.14 -1.90 5.90
C SER A 55 2.35 -1.61 6.78
N PHE A 56 2.88 -2.60 7.50
CA PHE A 56 4.01 -2.42 8.41
C PHE A 56 5.30 -1.95 7.70
N PRO A 57 5.68 -2.50 6.52
CA PRO A 57 6.81 -1.99 5.73
C PRO A 57 6.76 -0.51 5.39
N MET A 58 5.58 0.12 5.39
CA MET A 58 5.45 1.56 5.13
C MET A 58 6.29 2.41 6.08
N MET A 59 6.58 1.92 7.29
CA MET A 59 7.43 2.61 8.28
C MET A 59 8.82 2.98 7.73
N VAL A 60 9.33 2.25 6.74
CA VAL A 60 10.59 2.56 6.05
C VAL A 60 10.54 3.93 5.36
N PHE A 61 9.35 4.42 5.00
CA PHE A 61 9.17 5.75 4.40
C PHE A 61 9.05 6.88 5.43
N TYR A 62 9.05 6.60 6.73
CA TYR A 62 9.05 7.66 7.73
C TYR A 62 10.39 8.42 7.68
N SER A 63 10.30 9.73 7.42
CA SER A 63 11.44 10.65 7.40
C SER A 63 10.97 12.06 7.75
N ASN A 64 11.79 12.74 8.55
CA ASN A 64 11.61 14.16 8.90
C ASN A 64 12.46 15.11 8.07
N LYS A 65 13.22 14.58 7.10
CA LYS A 65 14.11 15.34 6.22
C LYS A 65 13.68 15.18 4.77
N ASP A 66 13.92 16.21 3.98
CA ASP A 66 13.81 16.16 2.53
C ASP A 66 14.70 15.06 1.99
N GLN A 67 14.13 14.24 1.12
CA GLN A 67 14.78 13.03 0.61
C GLN A 67 15.19 13.27 -0.84
N SER A 68 16.42 12.90 -1.15
CA SER A 68 16.88 12.81 -2.54
C SER A 68 16.20 11.64 -3.27
N ILE A 69 16.17 11.71 -4.61
CA ILE A 69 15.61 10.65 -5.46
C ILE A 69 16.27 9.28 -5.15
N LYS A 70 17.58 9.25 -4.88
CA LYS A 70 18.32 8.03 -4.55
C LYS A 70 17.84 7.41 -3.23
N GLU A 71 17.56 8.23 -2.23
CA GLU A 71 17.06 7.76 -0.93
C GLU A 71 15.63 7.24 -1.02
N VAL A 72 14.78 7.88 -1.81
CA VAL A 72 13.41 7.40 -2.08
C VAL A 72 13.46 6.04 -2.78
N LEU A 73 14.33 5.88 -3.77
CA LEU A 73 14.48 4.61 -4.50
C LEU A 73 15.01 3.49 -3.61
N LEU A 74 16.00 3.77 -2.77
CA LEU A 74 16.52 2.81 -1.78
C LEU A 74 15.43 2.39 -0.79
N ARG A 75 14.66 3.35 -0.25
CA ARG A 75 13.56 3.06 0.68
C ARG A 75 12.43 2.28 0.01
N SER A 76 12.16 2.55 -1.26
CA SER A 76 11.19 1.78 -2.04
C SER A 76 11.64 0.33 -2.24
N LEU A 77 12.93 0.10 -2.50
CA LEU A 77 13.49 -1.24 -2.60
C LEU A 77 13.41 -1.97 -1.25
N LEU A 78 13.81 -1.31 -0.16
CA LEU A 78 13.73 -1.86 1.19
C LEU A 78 12.29 -2.18 1.60
N HIS A 79 11.34 -1.29 1.31
CA HIS A 79 9.92 -1.52 1.52
C HIS A 79 9.45 -2.79 0.80
N PHE A 80 9.77 -2.91 -0.49
CA PHE A 80 9.38 -4.06 -1.30
C PHE A 80 9.95 -5.37 -0.76
N LEU A 81 11.25 -5.40 -0.44
CA LEU A 81 11.90 -6.58 0.12
C LEU A 81 11.30 -6.95 1.49
N LEU A 82 11.05 -5.98 2.36
CA LEU A 82 10.46 -6.23 3.67
C LEU A 82 9.04 -6.80 3.51
N LEU A 83 8.24 -6.26 2.59
CA LEU A 83 6.89 -6.74 2.31
C LEU A 83 6.90 -8.21 1.87
N GLU A 84 7.71 -8.55 0.86
CA GLU A 84 7.84 -9.92 0.35
C GLU A 84 8.27 -10.89 1.44
N ILE A 85 9.35 -10.58 2.16
CA ILE A 85 9.87 -11.42 3.24
C ILE A 85 8.80 -11.64 4.31
N LEU A 86 8.11 -10.57 4.71
CA LEU A 86 7.17 -10.59 5.82
C LEU A 86 5.88 -11.36 5.48
N ILE A 87 5.37 -11.24 4.25
CA ILE A 87 4.20 -12.02 3.82
C ILE A 87 4.58 -13.50 3.55
N LEU A 88 5.65 -13.76 2.81
CA LEU A 88 6.05 -15.12 2.44
C LEU A 88 6.48 -15.94 3.66
N SER A 89 7.19 -15.33 4.63
CA SER A 89 7.55 -16.01 5.89
C SER A 89 6.32 -16.38 6.71
N ASN A 90 5.30 -15.51 6.78
CA ASN A 90 4.04 -15.84 7.44
C ASN A 90 3.36 -17.03 6.75
N LEU A 91 3.22 -16.99 5.42
CA LEU A 91 2.61 -18.08 4.66
C LEU A 91 3.37 -19.41 4.82
N TYR A 92 4.69 -19.36 4.94
CA TYR A 92 5.52 -20.53 5.26
C TYR A 92 5.22 -21.08 6.66
N ILE A 93 5.19 -20.22 7.68
CA ILE A 93 4.92 -20.60 9.07
C ILE A 93 3.53 -21.21 9.22
N PHE A 94 2.53 -20.70 8.50
CA PHE A 94 1.17 -21.25 8.49
C PHE A 94 1.03 -22.53 7.65
N GLY A 95 2.09 -23.01 7.02
CA GLY A 95 2.07 -24.23 6.20
C GLY A 95 1.28 -24.09 4.89
N ILE A 96 1.00 -22.87 4.45
CA ILE A 96 0.25 -22.59 3.22
C ILE A 96 1.16 -22.75 1.99
N LEU A 97 2.45 -22.45 2.12
CA LEU A 97 3.42 -22.65 1.04
C LEU A 97 3.78 -24.13 0.89
N THR A 98 3.11 -24.81 -0.04
CA THR A 98 3.31 -26.25 -0.30
C THR A 98 4.33 -26.54 -1.42
N SER A 99 4.68 -25.54 -2.24
CA SER A 99 5.62 -25.71 -3.35
C SER A 99 6.36 -24.42 -3.74
N PRO A 100 7.56 -24.50 -4.35
CA PRO A 100 8.28 -23.33 -4.86
C PRO A 100 7.53 -22.57 -5.95
N SER A 101 6.75 -23.25 -6.79
CA SER A 101 5.94 -22.62 -7.84
C SER A 101 4.79 -21.79 -7.25
N MET A 102 4.16 -22.28 -6.18
CA MET A 102 3.16 -21.52 -5.42
C MET A 102 3.80 -20.28 -4.77
N ALA A 103 4.96 -20.43 -4.13
CA ALA A 103 5.68 -19.31 -3.54
C ALA A 103 6.02 -18.22 -4.58
N LEU A 104 6.49 -18.61 -5.77
CA LEU A 104 6.78 -17.66 -6.85
C LEU A 104 5.52 -16.95 -7.36
N SER A 105 4.41 -17.68 -7.49
CA SER A 105 3.13 -17.11 -7.94
C SER A 105 2.57 -16.11 -6.93
N LEU A 106 2.70 -16.42 -5.63
CA LEU A 106 2.28 -15.53 -4.55
C LEU A 106 3.19 -14.31 -4.45
N ALA A 107 4.51 -14.47 -4.59
CA ALA A 107 5.44 -13.34 -4.67
C ALA A 107 5.09 -12.39 -5.83
N LEU A 108 4.79 -12.93 -7.02
CA LEU A 108 4.35 -12.09 -8.14
C LEU A 108 3.04 -11.36 -7.84
N THR A 109 2.10 -12.01 -7.15
CA THR A 109 0.84 -11.39 -6.71
C THR A 109 1.07 -10.27 -5.70
N ILE A 110 1.94 -10.48 -4.71
CA ILE A 110 2.32 -9.47 -3.71
C ILE A 110 2.97 -8.27 -4.40
N PHE A 111 3.88 -8.51 -5.36
CA PHE A 111 4.49 -7.47 -6.16
C PHE A 111 3.45 -6.64 -6.93
N ILE A 112 2.48 -7.27 -7.59
CA ILE A 112 1.41 -6.58 -8.32
C ILE A 112 0.56 -5.72 -7.36
N ILE A 113 0.17 -6.28 -6.20
CA ILE A 113 -0.58 -5.54 -5.18
C ILE A 113 0.24 -4.34 -4.69
N ASN A 114 1.53 -4.53 -4.41
CA ASN A 114 2.41 -3.45 -3.98
C ASN A 114 2.47 -2.29 -5.00
N LEU A 115 2.61 -2.62 -6.30
CA LEU A 115 2.56 -1.63 -7.37
C LEU A 115 1.22 -0.89 -7.40
N ALA A 116 0.11 -1.62 -7.28
CA ALA A 116 -1.22 -1.02 -7.25
C ALA A 116 -1.42 -0.10 -6.04
N VAL A 117 -0.98 -0.49 -4.84
CA VAL A 117 -1.01 0.36 -3.64
C VAL A 117 -0.25 1.66 -3.88
N HIS A 118 0.98 1.57 -4.43
CA HIS A 118 1.81 2.75 -4.71
C HIS A 118 1.17 3.65 -5.78
N LEU A 119 0.58 3.06 -6.83
CA LEU A 119 -0.09 3.80 -7.89
C LEU A 119 -1.32 4.55 -7.35
N VAL A 120 -2.19 3.88 -6.60
CA VAL A 120 -3.37 4.51 -5.99
C VAL A 120 -2.97 5.64 -5.05
N SER A 121 -1.95 5.40 -4.21
CA SER A 121 -1.43 6.42 -3.29
C SER A 121 -0.86 7.62 -4.04
N TYR A 122 -0.10 7.39 -5.12
CA TYR A 122 0.45 8.45 -5.96
C TYR A 122 -0.64 9.28 -6.64
N VAL A 123 -1.67 8.64 -7.18
CA VAL A 123 -2.80 9.34 -7.81
C VAL A 123 -3.55 10.19 -6.76
N HIS A 124 -3.73 9.67 -5.55
CA HIS A 124 -4.35 10.42 -4.46
C HIS A 124 -3.50 11.64 -4.06
N ASP A 125 -2.21 11.45 -3.78
CA ASP A 125 -1.28 12.52 -3.41
C ASP A 125 -1.19 13.60 -4.49
N ARG A 126 -1.18 13.20 -5.77
CA ARG A 126 -1.16 14.11 -6.91
C ARG A 126 -2.41 14.98 -6.96
N ARG A 127 -3.61 14.41 -6.78
CA ARG A 127 -4.86 15.17 -6.77
C ARG A 127 -4.89 16.20 -5.64
N VAL A 128 -4.47 15.80 -4.44
CA VAL A 128 -4.40 16.71 -3.29
C VAL A 128 -3.42 17.87 -3.55
N ALA A 129 -2.29 17.60 -4.18
CA ALA A 129 -1.33 18.64 -4.57
C ALA A 129 -1.90 19.60 -5.62
N GLU A 130 -2.62 19.09 -6.63
CA GLU A 130 -3.28 19.90 -7.66
C GLU A 130 -4.37 20.82 -7.06
N GLU A 131 -5.18 20.32 -6.13
CA GLU A 131 -6.18 21.12 -5.41
C GLU A 131 -5.54 22.22 -4.57
N PHE A 132 -4.47 21.90 -3.83
CA PHE A 132 -3.75 22.87 -3.00
C PHE A 132 -3.10 23.97 -3.85
N ASN A 133 -2.45 23.61 -4.95
CA ASN A 133 -1.84 24.56 -5.88
C ASN A 133 -2.89 25.48 -6.51
N SER A 134 -4.08 24.95 -6.82
CA SER A 134 -5.18 25.74 -7.36
C SER A 134 -5.70 26.75 -6.33
N ALA A 135 -5.87 26.33 -5.07
CA ALA A 135 -6.27 27.21 -3.98
C ALA A 135 -5.25 28.33 -3.72
N LEU A 136 -3.96 28.02 -3.77
CA LEU A 136 -2.89 29.02 -3.62
C LEU A 136 -2.92 30.08 -4.73
N ARG A 137 -3.13 29.68 -5.99
CA ARG A 137 -3.25 30.62 -7.11
C ARG A 137 -4.40 31.59 -6.92
N LEU A 138 -5.58 31.10 -6.53
CA LEU A 138 -6.74 31.93 -6.25
C LEU A 138 -6.50 32.93 -5.11
N LEU A 139 -5.76 32.53 -4.07
CA LEU A 139 -5.38 33.43 -2.99
C LEU A 139 -4.38 34.50 -3.45
N GLN A 140 -3.41 34.14 -4.28
CA GLN A 140 -2.43 35.08 -4.84
C GLN A 140 -3.10 36.11 -5.74
N GLU A 141 -3.98 35.68 -6.65
CA GLU A 141 -4.77 36.57 -7.51
C GLU A 141 -5.60 37.55 -6.68
N LYS A 142 -6.29 37.05 -5.64
CA LYS A 142 -7.10 37.89 -4.76
C LYS A 142 -6.30 38.91 -3.96
N ILE A 143 -5.08 38.57 -3.52
CA ILE A 143 -4.20 39.51 -2.80
C ILE A 143 -3.71 40.60 -3.77
N GLN A 144 -3.34 40.22 -4.99
CA GLN A 144 -2.81 41.12 -6.00
C GLN A 144 -3.86 42.12 -6.51
N ASP A 145 -5.13 41.74 -6.58
CA ASP A 145 -6.26 42.64 -6.90
C ASP A 145 -6.64 43.60 -5.76
N THR A 146 -6.12 43.39 -4.54
CA THR A 146 -6.36 44.24 -3.36
C THR A 146 -5.22 45.22 -3.03
N GLU A 147 -4.09 45.17 -3.74
CA GLU A 147 -3.04 46.19 -3.64
C GLU A 147 -3.33 47.34 -4.65
N PRO A 148 -3.42 48.61 -4.20
CA PRO A 148 -3.72 49.77 -5.05
C PRO A 148 -2.59 50.21 -5.98
#